data_AF-A0A644TWU2-F1
#
_entry.id   AF-A0A644TWU2-F1
#
_cell.length_a   1.000
_cell.length_b   1.000
_cell.length_c   1.000
_cell.angle_alpha   90.00
_cell.angle_beta   90.00
_cell.angle_gamma   90.00
#
_symmetry.space_group_name_H-M   'P 1'
#
loop_
_entity.id
_entity.type
_entity.pdbx_description
1 polymer ?
#
loop_
_entity_poly.entity_id
_entity_poly.type
_entity_poly.pdbx_seq_one_letter_code
_entity_poly.pdbx_strand_id
1 'polypeptide(L)' 'MAIINKTVLKLTFNTTGNKTFALSLDDPRPGLTANEIEAAMDTMIQRNIFLSPSGELTGKRDIRIVGTTIDDMFDPLQG' A
#
# COMPACT_ATOMS: atom_id res chain seq x y z
N MET A 1 -15.03 -21.85 -10.52
CA MET A 1 -15.59 -20.55 -10.10
C MET A 1 -15.03 -20.17 -8.74
N ALA A 2 -13.97 -19.37 -8.73
CA ALA A 2 -13.43 -18.79 -7.51
C ALA A 2 -13.50 -17.27 -7.65
N ILE A 3 -14.23 -16.63 -6.74
CA ILE A 3 -14.18 -15.17 -6.63
C ILE A 3 -12.94 -14.89 -5.77
N ILE A 4 -11.91 -14.32 -6.38
CA ILE A 4 -10.69 -13.94 -5.66
C ILE A 4 -10.80 -12.44 -5.35
N ASN A 5 -11.00 -12.13 -4.08
CA ASN A 5 -10.93 -10.77 -3.58
C ASN A 5 -9.52 -10.51 -3.06
N LYS A 6 -8.75 -9.65 -3.75
CA LYS A 6 -7.44 -9.22 -3.30
C LYS A 6 -7.46 -7.72 -3.05
N THR A 7 -7.15 -7.31 -1.83
CA THR A 7 -6.98 -5.89 -1.51
C THR A 7 -5.50 -5.59 -1.32
N VAL A 8 -5.05 -4.46 -1.86
CA VAL A 8 -3.67 -3.99 -1.75
C VAL A 8 -3.68 -2.56 -1.26
N LEU A 9 -3.02 -2.29 -0.14
CA LEU A 9 -2.79 -0.94 0.35
C LEU A 9 -1.50 -0.40 -0.27
N LYS A 10 -1.61 0.68 -1.04
CA LYS A 10 -0.49 1.42 -1.61
C LYS A 10 -0.31 2.72 -0.86
N LEU A 11 0.90 2.90 -0.34
CA LEU A 11 1.31 4.03 0.47
C LEU A 11 2.45 4.72 -0.27
N THR A 12 2.26 5.98 -0.63
CA THR A 12 3.29 6.78 -1.29
C THR A 12 3.78 7.88 -0.37
N PHE A 13 5.09 8.00 -0.28
CA PHE A 13 5.80 8.96 0.55
C PHE A 13 6.72 9.81 -0.31
N ASN A 14 6.96 11.05 0.12
CA ASN A 14 7.99 11.90 -0.41
C ASN A 14 9.28 11.68 0.37
N THR A 15 10.43 11.83 -0.30
CA THR A 15 11.75 11.75 0.34
C THR A 15 12.56 13.03 0.14
N THR A 16 13.58 13.24 0.98
CA THR A 16 14.47 14.42 0.91
C THR A 16 15.19 14.53 -0.43
N GLY A 17 15.46 13.40 -1.09
CA GLY A 17 16.09 13.34 -2.40
C GLY A 17 15.18 13.69 -3.60
N ASN A 18 14.06 14.38 -3.38
CA ASN A 18 13.05 14.68 -4.43
C ASN A 18 12.53 13.44 -5.16
N LYS A 19 12.56 12.29 -4.48
CA LYS A 19 12.05 11.02 -4.98
C LYS A 19 10.83 10.61 -4.19
N THR A 20 10.19 9.56 -4.68
CA THR A 20 8.95 9.05 -4.10
C THR A 20 9.12 7.59 -3.76
N PHE A 21 8.81 7.27 -2.52
CA PHE A 21 8.85 5.91 -2.01
C PHE A 21 7.44 5.35 -2.01
N ALA A 22 7.22 4.23 -2.70
CA ALA A 22 5.92 3.57 -2.73
C ALA A 22 6.03 2.21 -2.02
N LEU A 23 5.23 2.01 -0.98
CA LEU A 23 5.08 0.76 -0.26
C LEU A 23 3.75 0.12 -0.65
N SER A 24 3.77 -1.13 -1.09
CA SER A 24 2.56 -1.92 -1.36
C SER A 24 2.46 -3.02 -0.31
N LEU A 25 1.31 -3.10 0.33
CA LEU A 25 0.97 -4.08 1.35
C LEU A 25 -0.20 -4.90 0.84
N ASP A 26 0.08 -6.15 0.49
CA ASP A 26 -0.93 -7.15 0.17
C ASP A 26 -1.72 -7.52 1.43
N ASP A 27 -3.04 -7.64 1.31
CA ASP A 27 -3.94 -7.97 2.42
C ASP A 27 -3.84 -7.00 3.62
N PRO A 28 -4.14 -5.70 3.40
CA PRO A 28 -4.12 -4.74 4.50
C PRO A 28 -5.19 -5.10 5.53
N ARG A 29 -4.86 -4.89 6.81
CA ARG A 29 -5.77 -5.19 7.92
C ARG A 29 -7.17 -4.59 7.67
N PRO A 30 -8.24 -5.38 7.78
CA PRO A 30 -9.59 -4.89 7.58
C PRO A 30 -9.93 -3.84 8.65
N GLY A 31 -10.50 -2.71 8.22
CA GLY A 31 -10.84 -1.58 9.10
C GLY A 31 -9.71 -0.59 9.34
N LEU A 32 -8.61 -0.65 8.58
CA LEU A 32 -7.62 0.43 8.56
C LEU A 32 -8.29 1.73 8.09
N THR A 33 -8.25 2.74 8.94
CA THR A 33 -8.71 4.09 8.62
C THR A 33 -7.55 4.92 8.07
N ALA A 34 -7.87 5.99 7.35
CA ALA A 34 -6.86 6.95 6.90
C ALA A 34 -6.01 7.44 8.10
N ASN A 35 -6.63 7.74 9.24
CA ASN A 35 -5.92 8.17 10.44
C ASN A 35 -4.89 7.15 10.97
N GLU A 36 -5.24 5.86 11.04
CA GLU A 36 -4.31 4.80 11.47
C GLU A 36 -3.13 4.69 10.52
N ILE A 37 -3.41 4.75 9.21
CA ILE A 37 -2.38 4.71 8.18
C ILE A 37 -1.49 5.95 8.29
N GLU A 38 -2.08 7.13 8.44
CA GLU A 38 -1.35 8.38 8.61
C GLU A 38 -0.49 8.40 9.87
N ALA A 39 -0.97 7.84 10.98
CA ALA A 39 -0.20 7.71 12.22
C ALA A 39 0.95 6.72 12.07
N ALA A 40 0.74 5.61 11.34
CA ALA A 40 1.81 4.68 11.00
C ALA A 40 2.84 5.33 10.08
N MET A 41 2.40 6.08 9.06
CA MET A 41 3.25 6.86 8.17
C MET A 41 4.07 7.89 8.94
N ASP A 42 3.45 8.64 9.84
CA ASP A 42 4.09 9.64 10.69
C ASP A 42 5.13 8.99 11.60
N THR A 43 4.79 7.87 12.24
CA THR A 43 5.74 7.10 13.05
C THR A 43 6.92 6.58 12.22
N MET A 44 6.69 6.15 10.97
CA MET A 44 7.77 5.72 10.06
C MET A 44 8.69 6.87 9.66
N ILE A 45 8.12 8.05 9.39
CA ILE A 45 8.85 9.30 9.12
C ILE A 45 9.66 9.70 10.36
N GLN A 46 9.01 9.83 11.51
CA GLN A 46 9.62 10.27 12.76
C GLN A 46 10.69 9.31 13.27
N ARG A 47 10.50 7.99 13.10
CA ARG A 47 11.51 7.00 13.45
C ARG A 47 12.67 6.98 12.46
N ASN A 48 12.51 7.55 11.27
CA ASN A 48 13.54 7.56 10.23
C ASN A 48 14.08 6.15 9.89
N ILE A 49 13.31 5.10 10.20
CA ILE A 49 13.73 3.70 10.10
C ILE A 49 13.80 3.21 8.66
N PHE A 50 13.17 3.92 7.73
CA PHE A 50 13.28 3.68 6.30
C PHE A 50 14.35 4.59 5.69
N LEU A 51 15.61 4.16 5.77
CA LEU A 51 16.66 4.69 4.89
C LEU A 51 16.43 4.13 3.49
N SER A 52 15.66 4.86 2.69
CA SER A 52 15.64 4.61 1.25
C SER A 52 16.96 5.12 0.66
N PRO A 53 17.46 4.54 -0.46
CA PRO A 53 18.63 5.08 -1.18
C PRO A 53 18.40 6.52 -1.69
N SER A 54 17.17 7.02 -1.55
CA SER A 54 16.71 8.33 -1.99
C SER A 54 16.56 9.34 -0.84
N GLY A 55 17.05 9.01 0.36
CA GLY A 55 16.98 9.83 1.56
C GLY A 55 15.82 9.48 2.48
N GLU A 56 15.64 10.32 3.49
CA GLU A 56 14.66 10.20 4.57
C GLU A 56 13.24 10.47 4.04
N LEU A 57 12.23 9.83 4.62
CA LEU A 57 10.83 10.11 4.31
C LEU A 57 10.50 11.51 4.84
N THR A 58 10.13 12.46 3.97
CA THR A 58 9.81 13.85 4.34
C THR A 58 8.33 14.10 4.53
N GLY A 59 7.48 13.21 4.01
CA GLY A 59 6.05 13.38 4.12
C GLY A 59 5.26 12.25 3.45
N LYS A 60 3.99 12.18 3.84
CA LYS A 60 2.96 11.36 3.20
C LYS A 60 2.51 12.05 1.91
N ARG A 61 2.63 11.36 0.77
CA ARG A 61 2.23 11.88 -0.54
C ARG A 61 0.82 11.46 -0.89
N ASP A 62 0.53 10.17 -0.73
CA ASP A 62 -0.71 9.57 -1.22
C ASP A 62 -0.98 8.22 -0.52
N ILE A 63 -2.24 7.92 -0.23
CA ILE A 63 -2.71 6.65 0.35
C ILE A 63 -3.82 6.13 -0.56
N ARG A 64 -3.66 4.92 -1.09
CA ARG A 64 -4.68 4.27 -1.93
C ARG A 64 -4.89 2.83 -1.51
N ILE A 65 -6.14 2.47 -1.31
CA ILE A 65 -6.56 1.08 -1.18
C ILE A 65 -7.06 0.63 -2.54
N VAL A 66 -6.45 -0.41 -3.10
CA VAL A 66 -6.83 -1.00 -4.38
C VAL A 66 -7.49 -2.35 -4.09
N GLY A 67 -8.81 -2.42 -4.27
CA GLY A 67 -9.56 -3.67 -4.25
C GLY A 67 -9.63 -4.26 -5.65
N THR A 68 -9.06 -5.44 -5.85
CA THR A 68 -9.20 -6.24 -7.06
C THR A 68 -10.18 -7.36 -6.76
N THR A 69 -11.33 -7.34 -7.44
CA THR A 69 -12.26 -8.48 -7.48
C THR A 69 -12.06 -9.18 -8.81
N ILE A 70 -11.55 -10.40 -8.77
CA ILE A 70 -11.46 -11.27 -9.95
C ILE A 70 -12.68 -12.17 -9.90
N ASP A 71 -13.62 -11.91 -10.80
CA ASP A 71 -14.73 -12.81 -11.07
C ASP A 71 -14.35 -13.71 -12.23
N ASP A 72 -14.06 -14.97 -11.91
CA ASP A 72 -13.76 -15.99 -12.90
C ASP A 72 -15.07 -16.42 -13.59
N MET A 73 -15.46 -15.68 -14.64
CA MET A 73 -16.71 -15.88 -15.38
C MET A 73 -16.65 -17.03 -16.39
N PHE A 74 -15.45 -17.57 -16.66
CA PHE A 74 -15.23 -18.61 -17.65
C PHE A 74 -14.03 -19.48 -17.25
N ASP A 75 -14.33 -20.69 -16.73
CA ASP A 75 -13.36 -21.78 -16.56
C ASP A 75 -13.50 -22.69 -17.80
N PRO A 76 -12.71 -22.49 -18.87
CA PRO A 76 -12.67 -23.43 -19.98
C PRO A 76 -11.92 -24.67 -19.49
N LEU A 77 -12.69 -25.60 -18.93
CA LEU A 77 -12.36 -27.02 -18.82
C LEU A 77 -11.13 -27.29 -17.93
N GLN A 78 -11.40 -27.65 -16.68
CA GLN A 78 -10.72 -28.81 -16.13
C GLN A 78 -11.08 -30.03 -16.98
N GLY A 79 -10.31 -30.24 -18.05
CA GLY A 79 -10.25 -31.45 -18.86
C GLY A 79 -8.90 -32.11 -18.69
#